data_AF-A0A925BI52-F1
#
_entry.id   AF-A0A925BI52-F1
#
_cell.length_a   1.000
_cell.length_b   1.000
_cell.length_c   1.000
_cell.angle_alpha   90.00
_cell.angle_beta   90.00
_cell.angle_gamma   90.00
#
_symmetry.space_group_name_H-M   'P 1'
#
loop_
_entity.id
_entity.type
_entity.pdbx_description
1 polymer ?
#
loop_
_entity_poly.entity_id
_entity_poly.type
_entity_poly.pdbx_seq_one_letter_code
_entity_poly.pdbx_strand_id
1 'polypeptide(L)'
;MDSVTPPYDAADSRDSRIEPSPQKTPRKAEQSRTTFLLGATFLVSTFLGLLLAGGLCELAFVDFLGSATSDASEWLTSVFLTGLVAAGSVTSGRWLTRRIRRRLLYLIVFSGMVAIVTIVLAEFVARMGLPSWPASALHGVRPSVQQALMSEAERNDVGAQRNVWGQRDRDRSIRPAAGVMRIAFIGDSFLEEGTGAPLSLMTEKLLDRADVELVNLGVSATSPDEYFYRAAHVALPLEATGCVVCIYLGNDLAADHRTLPSWCGIAAVSPRPSLL
;
A
#
# COMPACT_ATOMS: atom_id res chain seq x y z
N MET A 1 27.52 -20.62 -104.13
CA MET A 1 27.63 -20.85 -102.68
C MET A 1 26.37 -20.32 -102.01
N ASP A 2 25.31 -21.06 -102.26
CA ASP A 2 24.30 -21.56 -101.33
C ASP A 2 23.80 -20.64 -100.22
N SER A 3 22.67 -20.01 -100.52
CA SER A 3 21.71 -19.41 -99.61
C SER A 3 21.00 -20.48 -98.79
N VAL A 4 21.17 -20.45 -97.47
CA VAL A 4 20.42 -21.27 -96.50
C VAL A 4 19.59 -20.33 -95.63
N THR A 5 18.29 -20.27 -95.91
CA THR A 5 17.27 -19.69 -95.03
C THR A 5 16.84 -20.72 -93.98
N PRO A 6 16.80 -20.39 -92.68
CA PRO A 6 16.20 -21.24 -91.67
C PRO A 6 14.66 -21.12 -91.65
N PRO A 7 13.95 -22.13 -91.12
CA PRO A 7 12.50 -22.25 -91.21
C PRO A 7 11.78 -21.41 -90.15
N TYR A 8 10.59 -20.97 -90.56
CA TYR A 8 9.61 -20.26 -89.74
C TYR A 8 8.83 -21.30 -88.91
N ASP A 9 9.20 -21.49 -87.64
CA ASP A 9 8.41 -22.31 -86.72
C ASP A 9 7.29 -21.47 -86.10
N ALA A 10 6.08 -21.80 -86.52
CA ALA A 10 4.84 -21.40 -85.86
C ALA A 10 4.57 -22.29 -84.64
N ALA A 11 3.81 -21.73 -83.70
CA ALA A 11 3.22 -22.34 -82.50
C ALA A 11 4.11 -22.39 -81.25
N ASP A 12 3.73 -21.59 -80.24
CA ASP A 12 3.05 -22.15 -79.06
C ASP A 12 2.46 -21.00 -78.22
N SER A 13 1.22 -20.59 -78.51
CA SER A 13 0.45 -19.69 -77.66
C SER A 13 -0.08 -20.47 -76.45
N ARG A 14 0.80 -20.79 -75.48
CA ARG A 14 0.38 -21.31 -74.19
C ARG A 14 -0.13 -20.16 -73.33
N ASP A 15 -1.45 -20.07 -73.37
CA ASP A 15 -2.35 -19.45 -72.41
C ASP A 15 -1.83 -19.61 -70.96
N SER A 16 -1.14 -18.58 -70.47
CA SER A 16 -0.66 -18.50 -69.09
C SER A 16 -1.86 -18.19 -68.19
N ARG A 17 -2.64 -19.23 -67.87
CA ARG A 17 -3.57 -19.20 -66.73
C ARG A 17 -2.75 -18.95 -65.47
N ILE A 18 -2.74 -17.69 -65.03
CA ILE A 18 -2.31 -17.31 -63.70
C ILE A 18 -3.29 -17.97 -62.73
N GLU A 19 -2.92 -19.13 -62.18
CA GLU A 19 -3.66 -19.71 -61.07
C GLU A 19 -3.65 -18.71 -59.92
N PRO A 20 -4.82 -18.32 -59.39
CA PRO A 20 -4.87 -17.38 -58.27
C PRO A 20 -4.13 -18.00 -57.09
N SER A 21 -3.03 -17.38 -56.70
CA SER A 21 -2.24 -17.75 -55.52
C SER A 21 -3.19 -17.99 -54.35
N PRO A 22 -3.14 -19.16 -53.68
CA PRO A 22 -4.05 -19.51 -52.61
C PRO A 22 -4.02 -18.41 -51.55
N GLN A 23 -5.15 -17.71 -51.41
CA GLN A 23 -5.34 -16.70 -50.36
C GLN A 23 -5.02 -17.38 -49.02
N LYS A 24 -3.90 -17.00 -48.41
CA LYS A 24 -3.55 -17.40 -47.04
C LYS A 24 -4.67 -16.87 -46.14
N THR A 25 -5.61 -17.74 -45.81
CA THR A 25 -6.75 -17.46 -44.95
C THR A 25 -6.30 -16.88 -43.61
N PRO A 26 -7.12 -16.03 -42.96
CA PRO A 26 -6.77 -15.26 -41.75
C PRO A 26 -6.69 -16.11 -40.47
N ARG A 27 -6.12 -17.33 -40.53
CA ARG A 27 -5.95 -18.26 -39.40
C ARG A 27 -5.21 -17.64 -38.20
N LYS A 28 -4.33 -16.67 -38.44
CA LYS A 28 -3.59 -15.99 -37.35
C LYS A 28 -4.48 -15.11 -36.47
N ALA A 29 -5.53 -14.49 -37.02
CA ALA A 29 -6.41 -13.60 -36.26
C ALA A 29 -7.33 -14.38 -35.31
N GLU A 30 -7.84 -15.53 -35.77
CA GLU A 30 -8.73 -16.40 -35.00
C GLU A 30 -7.99 -17.12 -33.86
N GLN A 31 -6.73 -17.49 -34.09
CA GLN A 31 -5.86 -18.10 -33.08
C GLN A 31 -5.47 -17.10 -31.97
N SER A 32 -5.37 -15.81 -32.29
CA SER A 32 -5.10 -14.76 -31.29
C SER A 32 -6.29 -14.53 -30.35
N ARG A 33 -7.51 -14.43 -30.91
CA ARG A 33 -8.75 -14.23 -30.13
C ARG A 33 -9.03 -15.37 -29.17
N THR A 34 -8.89 -16.61 -29.63
CA THR A 34 -9.09 -17.80 -28.79
C THR A 34 -8.07 -17.86 -27.64
N THR A 35 -6.81 -17.50 -27.90
CA THR A 35 -5.77 -17.45 -26.86
C THR A 35 -6.05 -16.37 -25.82
N PHE A 36 -6.50 -15.18 -26.24
CA PHE A 36 -6.89 -14.10 -25.35
C PHE A 36 -8.06 -14.47 -24.44
N LEU A 37 -9.14 -15.03 -25.02
CA LEU A 37 -10.32 -15.45 -24.25
C LEU A 37 -9.98 -16.53 -23.21
N LEU A 38 -9.17 -17.53 -23.57
CA LEU A 38 -8.70 -18.56 -22.64
C LEU A 38 -7.88 -17.98 -21.48
N GLY A 39 -7.01 -17.00 -21.76
CA GLY A 39 -6.22 -16.32 -20.73
C GLY A 39 -7.09 -15.47 -19.79
N ALA A 40 -8.06 -14.74 -20.34
CA ALA A 40 -9.01 -13.95 -19.57
C ALA A 40 -9.90 -14.84 -18.68
N THR A 41 -10.44 -15.94 -19.23
CA THR A 41 -11.22 -16.91 -18.46
C THR A 41 -10.38 -17.52 -17.33
N PHE A 42 -9.12 -17.90 -17.59
CA PHE A 42 -8.24 -18.42 -16.55
C PHE A 42 -7.99 -17.41 -15.42
N LEU A 43 -7.72 -16.15 -15.75
CA LEU A 43 -7.51 -15.09 -14.75
C LEU A 43 -8.76 -14.84 -13.92
N VAL A 44 -9.92 -14.70 -14.58
CA VAL A 44 -11.20 -14.51 -13.89
C VAL A 44 -11.51 -15.70 -12.99
N SER A 45 -11.37 -16.94 -13.47
CA SER A 45 -11.61 -18.14 -12.67
C SER A 45 -10.64 -18.28 -11.50
N THR A 46 -9.38 -17.89 -11.67
CA THR A 46 -8.38 -17.93 -10.58
C THR A 46 -8.71 -16.88 -9.51
N PHE A 47 -9.06 -15.67 -9.94
CA PHE A 47 -9.42 -14.58 -9.02
C PHE A 47 -10.73 -14.88 -8.28
N LEU A 48 -11.75 -15.37 -8.99
CA LEU A 48 -13.01 -15.81 -8.38
C LEU A 48 -12.77 -16.98 -7.43
N GLY A 49 -11.90 -17.92 -7.79
CA GLY A 49 -11.52 -19.04 -6.93
C GLY A 49 -10.83 -18.59 -5.65
N LEU A 50 -9.93 -17.61 -5.73
CA LEU A 50 -9.27 -17.02 -4.55
C LEU A 50 -10.25 -16.23 -3.68
N LEU A 51 -11.15 -15.45 -4.26
CA LEU A 51 -12.19 -14.73 -3.53
C LEU A 51 -13.18 -15.67 -2.85
N LEU A 52 -13.63 -16.71 -3.54
CA LEU A 52 -14.54 -17.71 -2.97
C LEU A 52 -13.84 -18.53 -1.88
N ALA A 53 -12.59 -18.96 -2.10
CA ALA A 53 -11.82 -19.67 -1.08
C ALA A 53 -11.54 -18.78 0.14
N GLY A 54 -11.17 -17.51 -0.08
CA GLY A 54 -10.96 -16.53 0.98
C GLY A 54 -12.23 -16.26 1.78
N GLY A 55 -13.35 -15.97 1.10
CA GLY A 55 -14.64 -15.75 1.75
C GLY A 55 -15.19 -16.97 2.47
N LEU A 56 -14.98 -18.19 1.94
CA LEU A 56 -15.34 -19.43 2.63
C LEU A 56 -14.44 -19.70 3.84
N CYS A 57 -13.14 -19.38 3.76
CA CYS A 57 -12.25 -19.48 4.91
C CYS A 57 -12.63 -18.46 6.00
N GLU A 58 -12.97 -17.24 5.61
CA GLU A 58 -13.42 -16.19 6.52
C GLU A 58 -14.73 -16.57 7.20
N LEU A 59 -15.74 -17.00 6.44
CA LEU A 59 -17.01 -17.52 6.99
C LEU A 59 -16.78 -18.70 7.93
N ALA A 60 -15.99 -19.69 7.51
CA ALA A 60 -15.67 -20.84 8.36
C ALA A 60 -14.94 -20.43 9.65
N PHE A 61 -14.06 -19.43 9.58
CA PHE A 61 -13.32 -18.94 10.74
C PHE A 61 -14.20 -18.11 11.70
N VAL A 62 -15.03 -17.23 11.14
CA VAL A 62 -15.98 -16.38 11.89
C VAL A 62 -17.05 -17.24 12.56
N ASP A 63 -17.62 -18.22 11.84
CA ASP A 63 -18.66 -19.11 12.38
C ASP A 63 -18.09 -20.12 13.39
N PHE A 64 -16.85 -20.59 13.18
CA PHE A 64 -16.14 -21.47 14.12
C PHE A 64 -15.86 -20.78 15.46
N LEU A 65 -15.57 -19.48 15.45
CA LEU A 65 -15.37 -18.71 16.69
C LEU A 65 -16.71 -18.23 17.29
N GLY A 66 -17.75 -18.07 16.47
CA GLY A 66 -19.01 -17.44 16.85
C GLY A 66 -20.10 -18.36 17.37
N SER A 67 -20.09 -19.67 17.09
CA SER A 67 -21.23 -20.52 17.45
C SER A 67 -20.84 -21.90 18.00
N ALA A 68 -21.03 -22.09 19.30
CA ALA A 68 -21.01 -23.41 19.95
C ALA A 68 -22.29 -24.23 19.68
N THR A 69 -23.13 -23.82 18.72
CA THR A 69 -24.48 -24.37 18.51
C THR A 69 -24.87 -24.56 17.04
N SER A 70 -23.97 -24.39 16.06
CA SER A 70 -24.30 -24.70 14.67
C SER A 70 -24.46 -26.21 14.47
N ASP A 71 -25.55 -26.62 13.81
CA ASP A 71 -25.91 -28.00 13.56
C ASP A 71 -24.80 -28.71 12.76
N ALA A 72 -24.28 -29.84 13.27
CA ALA A 72 -23.07 -30.48 12.74
C ALA A 72 -23.16 -30.86 11.24
N SER A 73 -24.38 -30.99 10.72
CA SER A 73 -24.68 -31.25 9.32
C SER A 73 -24.30 -30.09 8.38
N GLU A 74 -24.47 -28.83 8.80
CA GLU A 74 -24.13 -27.64 8.00
C GLU A 74 -22.62 -27.42 7.89
N TRP A 75 -21.88 -27.76 8.96
CA TRP A 75 -20.43 -27.76 8.93
C TRP A 75 -19.89 -28.84 7.99
N LEU A 76 -20.44 -30.06 8.05
CA LEU A 76 -20.02 -31.16 7.19
C LEU A 76 -20.31 -30.91 5.70
N THR A 77 -21.47 -30.33 5.36
CA THR A 77 -21.79 -29.97 3.97
C THR A 77 -20.86 -28.88 3.46
N SER A 78 -20.55 -27.87 4.27
CA SER A 78 -19.62 -26.79 3.91
C SER A 78 -18.20 -27.32 3.67
N VAL A 79 -17.70 -28.19 4.55
CA VAL A 79 -16.40 -28.84 4.39
C VAL A 79 -16.38 -29.72 3.14
N PHE A 80 -17.45 -30.48 2.89
CA PHE A 80 -17.54 -31.36 1.72
C PHE A 80 -17.59 -30.59 0.39
N LEU A 81 -18.43 -29.55 0.30
CA LEU A 81 -18.52 -28.70 -0.89
C LEU A 81 -17.19 -27.98 -1.15
N THR A 82 -16.54 -27.48 -0.10
CA THR A 82 -15.20 -26.88 -0.19
C THR A 82 -14.18 -27.90 -0.69
N GLY A 83 -14.22 -29.13 -0.17
CA GLY A 83 -13.37 -30.25 -0.60
C GLY A 83 -13.56 -30.61 -2.08
N LEU A 84 -14.80 -30.64 -2.57
CA LEU A 84 -15.11 -30.91 -3.98
C LEU A 84 -14.57 -29.79 -4.90
N VAL A 85 -14.79 -28.53 -4.53
CA VAL A 85 -14.28 -27.38 -5.29
C VAL A 85 -12.74 -27.39 -5.32
N ALA A 86 -12.10 -27.71 -4.20
CA ALA A 86 -10.65 -27.84 -4.11
C ALA A 86 -10.13 -28.98 -5.00
N ALA A 87 -10.74 -30.17 -4.93
CA ALA A 87 -10.34 -31.33 -5.74
C ALA A 87 -10.53 -31.08 -7.25
N GLY A 88 -11.66 -30.47 -7.65
CA GLY A 88 -11.91 -30.04 -9.02
C GLY A 88 -10.88 -29.03 -9.52
N SER A 89 -10.48 -28.08 -8.66
CA SER A 89 -9.46 -27.08 -8.98
C SER A 89 -8.08 -27.70 -9.16
N VAL A 90 -7.68 -28.63 -8.27
CA VAL A 90 -6.38 -29.33 -8.37
C VAL A 90 -6.30 -30.20 -9.61
N THR A 91 -7.34 -30.98 -9.90
CA THR A 91 -7.35 -31.89 -11.07
C THR A 91 -7.35 -31.10 -12.38
N SER A 92 -8.17 -30.06 -12.49
CA SER A 92 -8.20 -29.15 -13.64
C SER A 92 -6.86 -28.43 -13.82
N GLY A 93 -6.26 -27.95 -12.72
CA GLY A 93 -4.94 -27.32 -12.72
C GLY A 93 -3.85 -28.26 -13.22
N ARG A 94 -3.81 -29.51 -12.74
CA ARG A 94 -2.82 -30.52 -13.20
C ARG A 94 -3.01 -30.87 -14.68
N TRP A 95 -4.25 -31.00 -15.14
CA TRP A 95 -4.56 -31.27 -16.54
C TRP A 95 -4.12 -30.11 -17.45
N LEU A 96 -4.46 -28.87 -17.08
CA LEU A 96 -4.08 -27.66 -17.81
C LEU A 96 -2.56 -27.45 -17.82
N THR A 97 -1.90 -27.69 -16.69
CA THR A 97 -0.44 -27.60 -16.55
C THR A 97 0.27 -28.58 -17.47
N ARG A 98 -0.23 -29.82 -17.62
CA ARG A 98 0.37 -30.80 -18.53
C ARG A 98 0.23 -30.39 -19.99
N ARG A 99 -0.92 -29.83 -20.37
CA ARG A 99 -1.22 -29.47 -21.77
C ARG A 99 -0.59 -28.14 -22.19
N ILE A 100 -0.37 -27.22 -21.24
CA ILE A 100 -0.03 -25.81 -21.51
C ILE A 100 1.17 -25.32 -20.66
N ARG A 101 2.04 -26.23 -20.17
CA ARG A 101 3.11 -25.92 -19.19
C ARG A 101 3.90 -24.63 -19.46
N ARG A 102 4.32 -24.42 -20.72
CA ARG A 102 5.07 -23.22 -21.11
C ARG A 102 4.22 -21.95 -21.04
N ARG A 103 2.97 -21.97 -21.52
CA ARG A 103 2.10 -20.78 -21.45
C ARG A 103 1.61 -20.51 -20.02
N LEU A 104 1.43 -21.55 -19.20
CA LEU A 104 1.10 -21.36 -17.78
C LEU A 104 2.24 -20.64 -17.05
N LEU A 105 3.51 -21.02 -17.31
CA LEU A 105 4.66 -20.31 -16.75
C LEU A 105 4.67 -18.84 -17.19
N TYR A 106 4.45 -18.55 -18.48
CA TYR A 106 4.35 -17.16 -18.96
C TYR A 106 3.22 -16.39 -18.29
N LEU A 107 2.05 -17.01 -18.12
CA LEU A 107 0.91 -16.38 -17.44
C LEU A 107 1.22 -16.09 -15.97
N ILE A 108 1.83 -17.03 -15.24
CA ILE A 108 2.20 -16.83 -13.83
C ILE A 108 3.22 -15.68 -13.71
N VAL A 109 4.27 -15.69 -14.53
CA VAL A 109 5.29 -14.62 -14.52
C VAL A 109 4.66 -13.28 -14.89
N PHE A 110 3.85 -13.24 -15.95
CA PHE A 110 3.16 -12.03 -16.38
C PHE A 110 2.21 -11.49 -15.29
N SER A 111 1.38 -12.33 -14.69
CA SER A 111 0.48 -11.95 -13.59
C SER A 111 1.24 -11.48 -12.36
N GLY A 112 2.35 -12.14 -12.01
CA GLY A 112 3.22 -11.71 -10.92
C GLY A 112 3.81 -10.32 -11.18
N MET A 113 4.29 -10.07 -12.41
CA MET A 113 4.77 -8.74 -12.81
C MET A 113 3.68 -7.68 -12.77
N VAL A 114 2.48 -7.98 -13.28
CA VAL A 114 1.33 -7.07 -13.23
C VAL A 114 0.97 -6.74 -11.79
N ALA A 115 0.89 -7.74 -10.90
CA ALA A 115 0.59 -7.52 -9.49
C ALA A 115 1.62 -6.62 -8.81
N ILE A 116 2.93 -6.85 -9.03
CA ILE A 116 4.00 -6.00 -8.51
C ILE A 116 3.85 -4.56 -9.02
N VAL A 117 3.61 -4.38 -10.32
CA VAL A 117 3.42 -3.04 -10.92
C VAL A 117 2.19 -2.36 -10.34
N THR A 118 1.08 -3.08 -10.16
CA THR A 118 -0.14 -2.54 -9.56
C THR A 118 0.09 -2.10 -8.12
N ILE A 119 0.78 -2.90 -7.30
CA ILE A 119 1.13 -2.56 -5.92
C ILE A 119 2.00 -1.30 -5.89
N VAL A 120 3.05 -1.24 -6.71
CA VAL A 120 3.95 -0.07 -6.79
C VAL A 120 3.19 1.19 -7.23
N LEU A 121 2.29 1.08 -8.21
CA LEU A 121 1.50 2.21 -8.68
C LEU A 121 0.47 2.66 -7.63
N ALA A 122 -0.18 1.72 -6.96
CA ALA A 122 -1.11 2.03 -5.87
C ALA A 122 -0.39 2.76 -4.73
N GLU A 123 0.79 2.28 -4.34
CA GLU A 123 1.63 2.91 -3.33
C GLU A 123 2.08 4.32 -3.77
N PHE A 124 2.50 4.48 -5.02
CA PHE A 124 2.86 5.79 -5.56
C PHE A 124 1.69 6.78 -5.48
N VAL A 125 0.47 6.34 -5.84
CA VAL A 125 -0.74 7.15 -5.74
C VAL A 125 -1.08 7.47 -4.29
N ALA A 126 -0.98 6.50 -3.38
CA ALA A 126 -1.20 6.71 -1.95
C ALA A 126 -0.23 7.73 -1.36
N ARG A 127 1.06 7.68 -1.72
CA ARG A 127 2.08 8.63 -1.26
C ARG A 127 1.82 10.07 -1.69
N MET A 128 1.14 10.30 -2.81
CA MET A 128 0.73 11.66 -3.21
C MET A 128 -0.33 12.27 -2.26
N GLY A 129 -1.07 11.42 -1.54
CA GLY A 129 -2.05 11.83 -0.54
C GLY A 129 -1.44 12.12 0.84
N LEU A 130 -0.33 11.47 1.17
CA LEU A 130 0.29 11.58 2.50
C LEU A 130 0.91 12.97 2.74
N PRO A 131 0.87 13.49 3.97
CA PRO A 131 1.56 14.73 4.30
C PRO A 131 3.08 14.54 4.23
N SER A 132 3.81 15.60 3.88
CA SER A 132 5.27 15.56 3.84
C SER A 132 5.84 15.30 5.23
N TRP A 133 6.99 14.65 5.30
CA TRP A 133 7.77 14.61 6.54
C TRP A 133 8.12 16.04 6.99
N PRO A 134 8.07 16.38 8.30
CA PRO A 134 7.87 15.51 9.47
C PRO A 134 6.42 15.16 9.80
N ALA A 135 5.44 15.86 9.23
CA ALA A 135 4.03 15.73 9.60
C ALA A 135 3.50 14.28 9.48
N SER A 136 3.90 13.57 8.43
CA SER A 136 3.57 12.15 8.29
C SER A 136 4.08 11.33 9.46
N ALA A 137 5.33 11.50 9.87
CA ALA A 137 5.95 10.74 10.97
C ALA A 137 5.39 11.04 12.37
N LEU A 138 4.52 12.04 12.49
CA LEU A 138 3.87 12.46 13.74
C LEU A 138 2.41 11.98 13.76
N HIS A 139 1.48 12.76 13.21
CA HIS A 139 0.05 12.43 13.24
C HIS A 139 -0.43 11.61 12.03
N GLY A 140 0.35 11.53 10.95
CA GLY A 140 -0.06 10.84 9.71
C GLY A 140 -1.21 11.51 8.94
N VAL A 141 -1.86 12.53 9.52
CA VAL A 141 -2.98 13.27 8.94
C VAL A 141 -2.53 14.68 8.57
N ARG A 142 -3.10 15.22 7.48
CA ARG A 142 -2.83 16.60 7.06
C ARG A 142 -3.34 17.60 8.12
N PRO A 143 -2.55 18.64 8.46
CA PRO A 143 -3.00 19.66 9.44
C PRO A 143 -4.34 20.31 9.07
N SER A 144 -4.64 20.47 7.78
CA SER A 144 -5.91 21.04 7.30
C SER A 144 -7.13 20.18 7.64
N VAL A 145 -7.00 18.85 7.59
CA VAL A 145 -8.10 17.94 7.95
C VAL A 145 -8.35 18.03 9.45
N GLN A 146 -7.28 18.08 10.24
CA GLN A 146 -7.39 18.21 11.69
C GLN A 146 -8.04 19.55 12.09
N GLN A 147 -7.61 20.66 11.49
CA GLN A 147 -8.21 21.98 11.73
C GLN A 147 -9.70 22.04 11.33
N ALA A 148 -10.10 21.33 10.26
CA ALA A 148 -11.50 21.26 9.85
C ALA A 148 -12.39 20.51 10.84
N LEU A 149 -11.82 19.58 11.62
CA LEU A 149 -12.52 18.82 12.65
C LEU A 149 -12.55 19.52 14.01
N MET A 150 -11.78 20.59 14.20
CA MET A 150 -11.76 21.34 15.45
C MET A 150 -13.02 22.18 15.62
N SER A 151 -13.55 22.17 16.84
CA SER A 151 -14.65 23.04 17.26
C SER A 151 -14.25 24.52 17.16
N GLU A 152 -15.26 25.40 17.11
CA GLU A 152 -15.02 26.85 17.08
C GLU A 152 -14.34 27.35 18.37
N ALA A 153 -14.66 26.73 19.51
CA ALA A 153 -14.00 27.01 20.78
C ALA A 153 -12.51 26.67 20.75
N GLU A 154 -12.14 25.51 20.18
CA GLU A 154 -10.74 25.11 20.01
C GLU A 154 -10.02 26.01 19.01
N ARG A 155 -10.66 26.41 17.90
CA ARG A 155 -10.02 27.32 16.93
C ARG A 155 -9.68 28.69 17.50
N ASN A 156 -10.46 29.16 18.48
CA ASN A 156 -10.25 30.44 19.13
C ASN A 156 -9.26 30.38 20.31
N ASP A 157 -8.83 29.19 20.72
CA ASP A 157 -7.74 29.03 21.69
C ASP A 157 -6.39 29.26 21.00
N VAL A 158 -5.67 30.30 21.43
CA VAL A 158 -4.35 30.68 20.89
C VAL A 158 -3.35 29.52 21.03
N GLY A 159 -3.52 28.66 22.05
CA GLY A 159 -2.69 27.48 22.23
C GLY A 159 -3.08 26.28 21.37
N ALA A 160 -4.23 26.30 20.71
CA ALA A 160 -4.73 25.18 19.90
C ALA A 160 -4.27 25.24 18.43
N GLN A 161 -3.61 26.33 18.03
CA GLN A 161 -3.02 26.42 16.69
C GLN A 161 -1.95 25.34 16.51
N ARG A 162 -2.07 24.61 15.40
CA ARG A 162 -1.11 23.60 14.98
C ARG A 162 -0.28 24.11 13.82
N ASN A 163 1.02 23.84 13.86
CA ASN A 163 1.95 24.21 12.81
C ASN A 163 1.78 23.33 11.55
N VAL A 164 2.59 23.58 10.52
CA VAL A 164 2.62 22.79 9.29
C VAL A 164 2.98 21.30 9.50
N TRP A 165 3.50 20.92 10.67
CA TRP A 165 3.77 19.53 11.05
C TRP A 165 2.59 18.87 11.79
N GLY A 166 1.51 19.61 12.01
CA GLY A 166 0.35 19.15 12.77
C GLY A 166 0.54 19.18 14.29
N GLN A 167 1.64 19.76 14.79
CA GLN A 167 1.95 19.83 16.21
C GLN A 167 1.41 21.12 16.82
N ARG A 168 0.98 21.08 18.09
CA ARG A 168 0.73 22.29 18.89
C ARG A 168 2.08 22.92 19.24
N ASP A 169 2.58 23.73 18.32
CA ASP A 169 3.83 24.49 18.36
C ASP A 169 3.71 25.63 17.34
N ARG A 170 4.67 26.55 17.32
CA ARG A 170 4.83 27.50 16.20
C ARG A 170 5.41 26.79 14.97
N ASP A 171 5.34 27.45 13.82
CA ASP A 171 6.04 26.97 12.63
C ASP A 171 7.55 26.93 12.84
N ARG A 172 8.15 25.82 12.44
CA ARG A 172 9.59 25.54 12.58
C ARG A 172 10.18 25.16 11.22
N SER A 173 11.43 25.51 11.01
CA SER A 173 12.22 25.02 9.87
C SER A 173 12.71 23.60 10.13
N ILE A 174 12.92 22.82 9.07
CA ILE A 174 13.51 21.47 9.18
C ILE A 174 14.88 21.52 9.86
N ARG A 175 15.70 22.51 9.52
CA ARG A 175 16.99 22.75 10.18
C ARG A 175 16.91 23.96 11.10
N PRO A 176 17.49 23.90 12.31
CA PRO A 176 17.63 25.07 13.17
C PRO A 176 18.46 26.16 12.49
N ALA A 177 18.27 27.41 12.89
CA ALA A 177 19.13 28.50 12.45
C ALA A 177 20.57 28.31 12.99
N ALA A 178 21.56 28.89 12.31
CA ALA A 178 22.95 28.76 12.73
C ALA A 178 23.17 29.29 14.15
N GLY A 179 23.78 28.48 15.02
CA GLY A 179 24.02 28.81 16.42
C GLY A 179 22.82 28.58 17.36
N VAL A 180 21.67 28.13 16.85
CA VAL A 180 20.51 27.79 17.67
C VAL A 180 20.56 26.32 18.07
N MET A 181 20.46 26.07 19.38
CA MET A 181 20.33 24.73 19.96
C MET A 181 18.87 24.28 19.91
N ARG A 182 18.57 23.21 19.18
CA ARG A 182 17.24 22.60 19.17
C ARG A 182 17.12 21.50 20.22
N ILE A 183 16.07 21.56 21.03
CA ILE A 183 15.71 20.54 22.01
C ILE A 183 14.30 20.03 21.68
N ALA A 184 14.15 18.72 21.50
CA ALA A 184 12.87 18.09 21.22
C ALA A 184 12.16 17.68 22.51
N PHE A 185 10.90 18.06 22.67
CA PHE A 185 10.02 17.56 23.72
C PHE A 185 9.19 16.40 23.15
N ILE A 186 9.28 15.22 23.77
CA ILE A 186 8.64 13.98 23.30
C ILE A 186 7.78 13.41 24.42
N GLY A 187 6.55 13.02 24.11
CA GLY A 187 5.61 12.45 25.08
C GLY A 187 4.24 12.21 24.46
N ASP A 188 3.24 12.03 25.30
CA ASP A 188 1.85 11.75 24.94
C ASP A 188 0.94 12.99 24.97
N SER A 189 -0.34 12.78 25.30
CA SER A 189 -1.36 13.81 25.47
C SER A 189 -1.03 14.77 26.60
N PHE A 190 -0.19 14.42 27.58
CA PHE A 190 0.24 15.39 28.59
C PHE A 190 1.05 16.53 27.96
N LEU A 191 1.82 16.21 26.91
CA LEU A 191 2.62 17.18 26.18
C LEU A 191 1.84 17.82 25.02
N GLU A 192 0.93 17.08 24.38
CA GLU A 192 0.10 17.61 23.29
C GLU A 192 -1.09 18.44 23.80
N GLU A 193 -1.91 17.91 24.72
CA GLU A 193 -3.23 18.44 25.09
C GLU A 193 -3.22 19.30 26.36
N GLY A 194 -2.05 19.67 26.89
CA GLY A 194 -1.92 20.56 28.04
C GLY A 194 -2.76 21.83 27.92
N THR A 195 -3.31 22.29 29.05
CA THR A 195 -4.23 23.44 29.11
C THR A 195 -3.51 24.75 28.83
N GLY A 196 -4.05 25.54 27.89
CA GLY A 196 -3.60 26.90 27.56
C GLY A 196 -2.43 26.98 26.58
N ALA A 197 -1.28 26.39 26.89
CA ALA A 197 -0.12 26.40 25.99
C ALA A 197 0.71 25.12 26.12
N PRO A 198 1.30 24.63 25.02
CA PRO A 198 2.23 23.51 25.06
C PRO A 198 3.40 23.74 26.02
N LEU A 199 3.78 22.72 26.79
CA LEU A 199 4.86 22.83 27.78
C LEU A 199 6.19 23.28 27.15
N SER A 200 6.47 22.86 25.92
CA SER A 200 7.67 23.29 25.17
C SER A 200 7.67 24.81 24.94
N LEU A 201 6.55 25.39 24.51
CA LEU A 201 6.42 26.83 24.29
C LEU A 201 6.46 27.62 25.60
N MET A 202 5.82 27.10 26.65
CA MET A 202 5.91 27.72 27.98
C MET A 202 7.36 27.73 28.49
N THR A 203 8.07 26.61 28.31
CA THR A 203 9.48 26.49 28.73
C THR A 203 10.38 27.38 27.90
N GLU A 204 10.15 27.48 26.58
CA GLU A 204 10.92 28.34 25.68
C GLU A 204 10.76 29.81 26.08
N LYS A 205 9.52 30.23 26.40
CA LYS A 205 9.23 31.58 26.91
C LYS A 205 9.87 31.85 28.28
N LEU A 206 9.90 30.87 29.17
CA LEU A 206 10.52 31.02 30.50
C LEU A 206 12.05 31.08 30.42
N LEU A 207 12.66 30.35 29.49
CA LEU A 207 14.11 30.41 29.25
C LEU A 207 14.53 31.76 28.67
N ASP A 208 13.68 32.39 27.85
CA ASP A 208 13.89 33.69 27.21
C ASP A 208 15.26 33.79 26.50
N ARG A 209 15.61 32.73 25.77
CA ARG A 209 16.89 32.58 25.09
C ARG A 209 16.69 32.42 23.58
N ALA A 210 17.27 33.35 22.82
CA ALA A 210 17.20 33.32 21.35
C ALA A 210 18.07 32.22 20.72
N ASP A 211 19.04 31.68 21.45
CA ASP A 211 19.95 30.62 21.02
C ASP A 211 19.44 29.21 21.36
N VAL A 212 18.22 29.10 21.88
CA VAL A 212 17.58 27.81 22.20
C VAL A 212 16.20 27.79 21.57
N GLU A 213 15.87 26.68 20.91
CA GLU A 213 14.51 26.43 20.47
C GLU A 213 13.99 25.09 20.98
N LEU A 214 12.74 25.11 21.48
CA LEU A 214 12.09 23.93 22.03
C LEU A 214 10.96 23.49 21.10
N VAL A 215 11.09 22.31 20.51
CA VAL A 215 10.13 21.78 19.54
C VAL A 215 9.19 20.80 20.22
N ASN A 216 7.88 21.01 20.08
CA ASN A 216 6.90 20.02 20.54
C ASN A 216 6.80 18.88 19.52
N LEU A 217 7.13 17.67 19.93
CA LEU A 217 6.88 16.44 19.16
C LEU A 217 5.89 15.53 19.87
N GLY A 218 5.15 16.00 20.87
CA GLY A 218 4.15 15.27 21.63
C GLY A 218 2.96 14.81 20.77
N VAL A 219 2.52 13.57 20.97
CA VAL A 219 1.41 12.98 20.21
C VAL A 219 0.54 12.18 21.18
N SER A 220 -0.73 12.49 21.27
CA SER A 220 -1.72 11.89 22.14
C SER A 220 -1.86 10.40 21.87
N ALA A 221 -2.21 9.68 22.94
CA ALA A 221 -2.41 8.24 22.91
C ALA A 221 -1.20 7.44 22.38
N THR A 222 0.01 7.96 22.61
CA THR A 222 1.25 7.25 22.26
C THR A 222 1.90 6.58 23.46
N SER A 223 2.78 5.61 23.20
CA SER A 223 3.49 4.84 24.22
C SER A 223 5.02 5.00 24.15
N PRO A 224 5.78 4.54 25.16
CA PRO A 224 7.23 4.75 25.23
C PRO A 224 8.05 4.25 24.03
N ASP A 225 7.60 3.22 23.32
CA ASP A 225 8.22 2.76 22.06
C ASP A 225 8.07 3.77 20.92
N GLU A 226 6.93 4.46 20.83
CA GLU A 226 6.70 5.57 19.91
C GLU A 226 7.51 6.81 20.31
N TYR A 227 7.88 6.96 21.59
CA TYR A 227 8.77 8.04 22.05
C TYR A 227 10.17 7.78 21.51
N PHE A 228 10.64 6.54 21.65
CA PHE A 228 11.92 6.11 21.09
C PHE A 228 11.96 6.27 19.57
N TYR A 229 10.91 5.86 18.86
CA TYR A 229 10.81 6.06 17.41
C TYR A 229 10.92 7.54 17.04
N ARG A 230 10.17 8.43 17.70
CA ARG A 230 10.23 9.88 17.44
C ARG A 230 11.61 10.45 17.74
N ALA A 231 12.27 10.01 18.81
CA ALA A 231 13.63 10.44 19.11
C ALA A 231 14.60 10.08 17.96
N ALA A 232 14.56 8.83 17.49
CA ALA A 232 15.48 8.32 16.47
C ALA A 232 15.17 8.81 15.05
N HIS A 233 13.90 8.89 14.67
CA HIS A 233 13.46 9.09 13.28
C HIS A 233 12.82 10.45 13.00
N VAL A 234 12.59 11.27 14.03
CA VAL A 234 12.03 12.62 13.88
C VAL A 234 12.95 13.66 14.52
N ALA A 235 13.22 13.58 15.82
CA ALA A 235 14.02 14.56 16.53
C ALA A 235 15.46 14.61 16.01
N LEU A 236 16.12 13.46 15.88
CA LEU A 236 17.51 13.40 15.41
C LEU A 236 17.66 13.90 13.94
N PRO A 237 16.81 13.49 12.96
CA PRO A 237 16.85 14.07 11.62
C PRO A 237 16.44 15.55 11.55
N LEU A 238 15.68 16.06 12.54
CA LEU A 238 15.43 17.48 12.72
C LEU A 238 16.61 18.22 13.38
N GLU A 239 17.78 17.57 13.54
CA GLU A 239 18.98 18.15 14.13
C GLU A 239 18.77 18.60 15.59
N ALA A 240 17.86 17.94 16.32
CA ALA A 240 17.74 18.13 17.76
C ALA A 240 19.02 17.64 18.45
N THR A 241 19.60 18.52 19.25
CA THR A 241 20.83 18.27 20.02
C THR A 241 20.57 17.72 21.42
N GLY A 242 19.32 17.85 21.89
CA GLY A 242 18.85 17.30 23.14
C GLY A 242 17.39 16.87 23.04
N CYS A 243 16.97 16.00 23.94
CA CYS A 243 15.59 15.53 24.05
C CYS A 243 15.13 15.60 25.51
N VAL A 244 13.90 16.05 25.71
CA VAL A 244 13.16 15.94 26.97
C VAL A 244 12.04 14.94 26.73
N VAL A 245 12.09 13.81 27.41
CA VAL A 245 11.05 12.77 27.32
C VAL A 245 10.14 12.90 28.53
N CYS A 246 8.87 13.22 28.28
CA CYS A 246 7.83 13.30 29.29
C CYS A 246 7.15 11.93 29.39
N ILE A 247 7.28 11.30 30.56
CA ILE A 247 6.67 10.00 30.86
C ILE A 247 5.53 10.23 31.85
N TYR A 248 4.32 9.81 31.48
CA TYR A 248 3.16 9.83 32.36
C TYR A 248 2.94 8.45 32.98
N LEU A 249 3.18 8.35 34.29
CA LEU A 249 3.13 7.08 35.01
C LEU A 249 1.77 6.37 34.90
N GLY A 250 0.68 7.11 34.66
CA GLY A 250 -0.68 6.57 34.63
C GLY A 250 -1.01 5.71 33.41
N ASN A 251 -0.37 5.95 32.26
CA ASN A 251 -0.59 5.18 31.03
C ASN A 251 0.70 4.48 30.52
N ASP A 252 1.86 5.12 30.63
CA ASP A 252 3.11 4.62 30.05
C ASP A 252 3.62 3.34 30.74
N LEU A 253 3.28 3.17 32.02
CA LEU A 253 3.64 1.99 32.80
C LEU A 253 2.48 1.00 32.97
N ALA A 254 1.27 1.38 32.53
CA ALA A 254 0.06 0.60 32.75
C ALA A 254 -0.14 -0.50 31.69
N ALA A 255 0.49 -0.37 30.53
CA ALA A 255 0.36 -1.35 29.45
C ALA A 255 1.52 -2.37 29.47
N ASP A 256 1.18 -3.66 29.40
CA ASP A 256 2.17 -4.72 29.15
C ASP A 256 2.83 -4.51 27.77
N HIS A 257 4.16 -4.41 27.81
CA HIS A 257 5.15 -4.34 26.72
C HIS A 257 4.64 -3.99 25.31
N ARG A 258 4.84 -2.74 24.86
CA ARG A 258 4.79 -2.43 23.42
C ARG A 258 6.16 -1.99 22.90
N THR A 259 6.55 -2.60 21.78
CA THR A 259 7.80 -2.41 21.03
C THR A 259 7.50 -2.34 19.51
N LEU A 260 6.33 -1.78 19.14
CA LEU A 260 5.71 -1.61 17.81
C LEU A 260 5.52 -2.91 16.98
N PRO A 261 4.29 -3.34 16.60
CA PRO A 261 3.42 -2.58 15.68
C PRO A 261 1.92 -2.59 16.06
N SER A 262 1.13 -1.69 15.50
CA SER A 262 -0.32 -1.73 15.66
C SER A 262 -1.07 -1.35 14.38
N TRP A 263 -2.04 -2.20 14.07
CA TRP A 263 -3.23 -1.87 13.30
C TRP A 263 -4.43 -2.59 13.92
N CYS A 264 -5.06 -1.91 14.88
CA CYS A 264 -6.47 -1.90 15.32
C CYS A 264 -6.57 -1.21 16.69
N GLY A 265 -5.91 -0.04 16.77
CA GLY A 265 -5.92 0.89 17.89
C GLY A 265 -5.66 2.33 17.43
N ILE A 266 -6.18 2.68 16.23
CA ILE A 266 -6.58 3.98 15.64
C ILE A 266 -5.61 5.21 15.64
N ALA A 267 -4.52 5.27 16.43
CA ALA A 267 -3.34 6.15 16.25
C ALA A 267 -2.26 5.77 17.29
N ALA A 268 -0.94 5.86 17.11
CA ALA A 268 -0.10 6.32 16.00
C ALA A 268 1.12 5.40 15.82
N VAL A 269 0.98 4.30 15.09
CA VAL A 269 2.13 3.46 14.76
C VAL A 269 2.78 4.01 13.51
N SER A 270 3.95 4.62 13.71
CA SER A 270 4.97 4.99 12.71
C SER A 270 4.49 4.74 11.28
N PRO A 271 4.29 5.77 10.44
CA PRO A 271 4.21 5.52 9.01
C PRO A 271 5.57 5.00 8.60
N ARG A 272 5.71 3.68 8.61
CA ARG A 272 6.74 3.06 7.80
C ARG A 272 6.45 3.56 6.39
N PRO A 273 7.47 4.00 5.64
CA PRO A 273 7.27 4.22 4.22
C PRO A 273 6.70 2.92 3.69
N SER A 274 5.43 3.02 3.32
CA SER A 274 4.63 1.88 2.92
C SER A 274 5.28 1.19 1.72
N LEU A 275 4.99 -0.09 1.51
CA LEU A 275 5.00 -0.65 0.16
C LEU A 275 3.59 -1.03 -0.31
N LEU A 276 2.58 -0.83 0.56
CA LEU A 276 1.11 -0.83 0.46
C LEU A 276 0.47 -0.09 1.65
#